data_AF-A0A1E4F3D9-F1
#
_entry.id   AF-A0A1E4F3D9-F1
#
_cell.length_a   1.000
_cell.length_b   1.000
_cell.length_c   1.000
_cell.angle_alpha   90.00
_cell.angle_beta   90.00
_cell.angle_gamma   90.00
#
_symmetry.space_group_name_H-M   'P 1'
#
loop_
_entity.id
_entity.type
_entity.pdbx_description
1 polymer ?
#
loop_
_entity_poly.entity_id
_entity_poly.type
_entity_poly.pdbx_seq_one_letter_code
_entity_poly.pdbx_strand_id
1 'polypeptide(L)'
;MSWFRIGLYLAVALADGGLIWAVWSGYFPLGWAILMRTGILVAIAALVLLTRRRRLPAQHYLEWLILILGGPIGALASALIAGRLKPAQNRTSPELLDWYETLSGRGKAFEPTARAEHNFEFGTVLNPDAPTLRDIITKGSLAAKRSAIAYLTSAYHRDYHAILRQALADPEPTIRVQAAAVLTGLGQEARDDLELLLAKVPDARMEDITALSAAITRHITNHLLDAEGMRQAVLAMANLADRVILRGNEGQHADMLVQLAWGCHAAKSRDTMILRAMLDKLVATPLPQVSR
;
A
#
# COMPACT_ATOMS: atom_id res chain seq x y z
N MET A 1 19.82 -9.92 -16.46
CA MET A 1 20.10 -11.30 -15.99
C MET A 1 21.60 -11.42 -15.75
N SER A 2 22.09 -11.86 -14.58
CA SER A 2 23.54 -12.03 -14.38
C SER A 2 23.99 -13.36 -14.98
N TRP A 3 25.14 -13.37 -15.67
CA TRP A 3 25.80 -14.58 -16.21
C TRP A 3 25.91 -15.72 -15.19
N PHE A 4 26.03 -15.35 -13.91
CA PHE A 4 26.00 -16.26 -12.78
C PHE A 4 24.78 -17.21 -12.75
N ARG A 5 23.57 -16.72 -13.07
CA ARG A 5 22.35 -17.54 -13.05
C ARG A 5 22.33 -18.59 -14.16
N ILE A 6 22.75 -18.21 -15.36
CA ILE A 6 22.82 -19.12 -16.49
C ILE A 6 23.85 -20.22 -16.19
N GLY A 7 25.00 -19.84 -15.63
CA GLY A 7 26.02 -20.79 -15.17
C GLY A 7 25.48 -21.75 -14.12
N LEU A 8 24.71 -21.25 -13.13
CA LEU A 8 24.09 -22.09 -12.10
C LEU A 8 23.09 -23.10 -12.69
N TYR A 9 22.21 -22.68 -13.59
CA TYR A 9 21.23 -23.58 -14.21
C TYR A 9 21.90 -24.65 -15.08
N LEU A 10 22.94 -24.28 -15.84
CA LEU A 10 23.72 -25.24 -16.62
C LEU A 10 24.46 -26.25 -15.73
N ALA A 11 25.04 -25.79 -14.62
CA ALA A 11 25.72 -26.68 -13.67
C ALA A 11 24.75 -27.69 -13.06
N VAL A 12 23.54 -27.27 -12.67
CA VAL A 12 22.50 -28.17 -12.15
C VAL A 12 22.04 -29.16 -13.23
N ALA A 13 21.82 -28.71 -14.46
CA ALA A 13 21.42 -29.58 -15.56
C ALA A 13 22.48 -30.65 -15.88
N LEU A 14 23.78 -30.27 -15.88
CA LEU A 14 24.89 -31.20 -16.09
C LEU A 14 25.03 -32.19 -14.93
N ALA A 15 24.84 -31.73 -13.69
CA ALA A 15 24.87 -32.60 -12.51
C ALA A 15 23.74 -33.64 -12.55
N ASP A 16 22.50 -33.22 -12.82
CA ASP A 16 21.35 -34.12 -12.95
C ASP A 16 21.50 -35.08 -14.14
N GLY A 17 21.99 -34.59 -15.28
CA GLY A 17 22.25 -35.42 -16.46
C GLY A 17 23.33 -36.48 -16.21
N GLY A 18 24.43 -36.08 -15.54
CA GLY A 18 25.49 -37.01 -15.15
C GLY A 18 25.01 -38.07 -14.16
N LEU A 19 24.18 -37.68 -13.20
CA LEU A 19 23.58 -38.59 -12.23
C LEU A 19 22.67 -39.63 -12.91
N ILE A 20 21.82 -39.21 -13.84
CA ILE A 20 20.94 -40.10 -14.61
C ILE A 20 21.77 -41.06 -15.47
N TRP A 21 22.79 -40.56 -16.16
CA TRP A 21 23.69 -41.39 -16.96
C TRP A 21 24.42 -42.44 -16.12
N ALA A 22 24.88 -42.07 -14.92
CA ALA A 22 25.58 -42.98 -14.01
C ALA A 22 24.65 -44.08 -13.46
N VAL A 23 23.39 -43.75 -13.17
CA VAL A 23 22.36 -44.76 -12.81
C VAL A 23 22.09 -45.69 -13.98
N TRP A 24 21.89 -45.15 -15.18
CA TRP A 24 21.58 -45.95 -16.36
C TRP A 24 22.72 -46.90 -16.75
N SER A 25 23.96 -46.47 -16.54
CA SER A 25 25.16 -47.29 -16.77
C SER A 25 25.43 -48.31 -15.66
N GLY A 26 24.60 -48.36 -14.62
CA GLY A 26 24.74 -49.30 -13.50
C GLY A 26 25.81 -48.95 -12.48
N TYR A 27 26.44 -47.76 -12.57
CA TYR A 27 27.45 -47.32 -11.58
C TYR A 27 26.82 -46.99 -10.22
N PHE A 28 25.54 -46.58 -10.20
CA PHE A 28 24.85 -46.22 -8.96
C PHE A 28 23.45 -46.84 -8.85
N PRO A 29 23.05 -47.29 -7.65
CA PRO A 29 21.67 -47.66 -7.37
C PRO A 29 20.75 -46.44 -7.47
N LEU A 30 19.52 -46.64 -7.96
CA LEU A 30 18.51 -45.58 -8.09
C LEU A 30 18.26 -44.84 -6.76
N GLY A 31 18.29 -45.55 -5.62
CA GLY A 31 18.11 -44.93 -4.30
C GLY A 31 19.15 -43.87 -3.97
N TRP A 32 20.42 -44.09 -4.35
CA TRP A 32 21.50 -43.12 -4.14
C TRP A 32 21.32 -41.88 -5.01
N ALA A 33 20.82 -42.04 -6.23
CA ALA A 33 20.52 -40.91 -7.11
C ALA A 33 19.37 -40.06 -6.58
N ILE A 34 18.30 -40.68 -6.05
CA ILE A 34 17.21 -39.93 -5.42
C ILE A 34 17.74 -39.12 -4.23
N LEU A 35 18.58 -39.73 -3.39
CA LEU A 35 19.15 -39.08 -2.21
C LEU A 35 20.11 -37.93 -2.55
N MET A 36 20.95 -38.10 -3.58
CA MET A 36 21.82 -37.03 -4.08
C MET A 36 21.00 -35.88 -4.66
N ARG A 37 19.95 -36.17 -5.42
CA ARG A 37 19.07 -35.16 -6.01
C ARG A 37 18.32 -34.37 -4.94
N THR A 38 17.76 -35.03 -3.93
CA THR A 38 17.10 -34.32 -2.81
C THR A 38 18.11 -33.46 -2.04
N GLY A 39 19.34 -33.94 -1.83
CA GLY A 39 20.42 -33.15 -1.23
C GLY A 39 20.75 -31.88 -2.01
N ILE A 40 20.87 -31.96 -3.34
CA ILE A 40 21.12 -30.81 -4.23
C ILE A 40 19.97 -29.80 -4.13
N LEU A 41 18.71 -30.27 -4.16
CA LEU A 41 17.53 -29.39 -4.06
C LEU A 41 17.48 -28.65 -2.70
N VAL A 42 17.78 -29.35 -1.61
CA VAL A 42 17.83 -28.75 -0.27
C VAL A 42 18.96 -27.72 -0.16
N ALA A 43 20.14 -28.01 -0.70
CA ALA A 43 21.27 -27.08 -0.68
C ALA A 43 20.96 -25.79 -1.47
N ILE A 44 20.32 -25.92 -2.63
CA ILE A 44 19.87 -24.78 -3.44
C ILE A 44 18.81 -23.98 -2.69
N ALA A 45 17.79 -24.63 -2.11
CA ALA A 45 16.76 -23.96 -1.32
C ALA A 45 17.37 -23.20 -0.13
N ALA A 46 18.31 -23.81 0.59
CA ALA A 46 19.03 -23.18 1.68
C ALA A 46 19.84 -21.96 1.20
N LEU A 47 20.57 -22.06 0.09
CA LEU A 47 21.32 -20.94 -0.49
C LEU A 47 20.40 -19.78 -0.88
N VAL A 48 19.22 -20.08 -1.43
CA VAL A 48 18.19 -19.07 -1.75
C VAL A 48 17.63 -18.42 -0.48
N LEU A 49 17.34 -19.21 0.56
CA LEU A 49 16.87 -18.69 1.85
C LEU A 49 17.94 -17.84 2.57
N LEU A 50 19.22 -18.17 2.43
CA LEU A 50 20.33 -17.40 2.99
C LEU A 50 20.56 -16.09 2.22
N THR A 51 20.29 -16.08 0.92
CA THR A 51 20.39 -14.87 0.08
C THR A 51 19.12 -13.99 0.12
N ARG A 52 18.02 -14.47 0.73
CA ARG A 52 16.71 -13.80 0.89
C ARG A 52 16.68 -12.56 1.78
N ARG A 53 17.81 -12.06 2.32
CA ARG A 53 17.84 -10.75 3.02
C ARG A 53 17.42 -9.56 2.13
N ARG A 54 17.20 -9.78 0.83
CA ARG A 54 16.61 -8.80 -0.10
C ARG A 54 15.31 -9.37 -0.67
N ARG A 55 14.20 -8.63 -0.53
CA ARG A 55 12.86 -9.00 -1.06
C ARG A 55 12.96 -9.34 -2.55
N LEU A 56 12.93 -10.63 -2.90
CA LEU A 56 12.93 -11.08 -4.29
C LEU A 56 11.49 -11.04 -4.84
N PRO A 57 11.28 -10.54 -6.08
CA PRO A 57 9.96 -10.46 -6.68
C PRO A 57 9.41 -11.86 -7.04
N ALA A 58 8.09 -12.01 -6.99
CA ALA A 58 7.36 -13.28 -7.08
C ALA A 58 7.73 -14.16 -8.29
N GLN A 59 8.13 -13.55 -9.40
CA GLN A 59 8.64 -14.23 -10.61
C GLN A 59 9.76 -15.24 -10.32
N HIS A 60 10.60 -14.98 -9.31
CA HIS A 60 11.72 -15.87 -8.96
C HIS A 60 11.25 -17.19 -8.36
N TYR A 61 10.13 -17.19 -7.62
CA TYR A 61 9.62 -18.42 -7.03
C TYR A 61 9.12 -19.38 -8.09
N LEU A 62 8.53 -18.86 -9.16
CA LEU A 62 8.06 -19.69 -10.27
C LEU A 62 9.24 -20.34 -11.02
N GLU A 63 10.34 -19.60 -11.26
CA GLU A 63 11.56 -20.16 -11.87
C GLU A 63 12.14 -21.31 -11.04
N TRP A 64 12.22 -21.15 -9.71
CA TRP A 64 12.68 -22.19 -8.80
C TRP A 64 11.73 -23.39 -8.76
N LEU A 65 10.42 -23.15 -8.79
CA LEU A 65 9.42 -24.21 -8.81
C LEU A 65 9.57 -25.09 -10.07
N ILE A 66 9.77 -24.47 -11.23
CA ILE A 66 9.98 -25.17 -12.51
C ILE A 66 11.29 -25.98 -12.47
N LEU A 67 12.35 -25.45 -11.85
CA LEU A 67 13.61 -26.17 -11.69
C LEU A 67 13.45 -27.42 -10.81
N ILE A 68 12.74 -27.28 -9.69
CA ILE A 68 12.54 -28.37 -8.72
C ILE A 68 11.66 -29.49 -9.32
N LEU A 69 10.55 -29.14 -9.96
CA LEU A 69 9.60 -30.11 -10.51
C LEU A 69 10.06 -30.73 -11.83
N GLY A 70 10.72 -29.96 -12.71
CA GLY A 70 11.05 -30.40 -14.07
C GLY A 70 12.35 -31.20 -14.20
N GLY A 71 13.19 -31.24 -13.17
CA GLY A 71 14.50 -31.92 -13.24
C GLY A 71 15.39 -31.38 -14.37
N PRO A 72 16.14 -32.22 -15.10
CA PRO A 72 17.06 -31.76 -16.14
C PRO A 72 16.33 -31.09 -17.31
N ILE A 73 15.11 -31.55 -17.63
CA ILE A 73 14.27 -30.94 -18.67
C ILE A 73 13.78 -29.57 -18.22
N GLY A 74 13.38 -29.45 -16.95
CA GLY A 74 13.03 -28.16 -16.33
C GLY A 74 14.19 -27.16 -16.35
N ALA A 75 15.41 -27.62 -16.02
CA ALA A 75 16.62 -26.79 -16.07
C ALA A 75 16.94 -26.31 -17.49
N LEU A 76 16.85 -27.19 -18.50
CA LEU A 76 17.02 -26.84 -19.90
C LEU A 76 15.92 -25.90 -20.40
N ALA A 77 14.66 -26.15 -20.05
CA ALA A 77 13.54 -25.27 -20.38
C ALA A 77 13.74 -23.88 -19.77
N SER A 78 14.13 -23.79 -18.49
CA SER A 78 14.43 -22.53 -17.82
C SER A 78 15.64 -21.82 -18.44
N ALA A 79 16.69 -22.53 -18.84
CA ALA A 79 17.84 -21.95 -19.53
C ALA A 79 17.48 -21.44 -20.93
N LEU A 80 16.63 -22.15 -21.67
CA LEU A 80 16.12 -21.72 -22.98
C LEU A 80 15.17 -20.53 -22.86
N ILE A 81 14.26 -20.54 -21.89
CA ILE A 81 13.38 -19.42 -21.56
C ILE A 81 14.23 -18.20 -21.17
N ALA A 82 15.21 -18.38 -20.27
CA ALA A 82 16.14 -17.32 -19.86
C ALA A 82 17.03 -16.79 -20.99
N GLY A 83 17.44 -17.65 -21.93
CA GLY A 83 18.32 -17.30 -23.05
C GLY A 83 17.58 -16.68 -24.23
N ARG A 84 16.35 -17.13 -24.52
CA ARG A 84 15.52 -16.59 -25.60
C ARG A 84 14.69 -15.38 -25.16
N LEU A 85 14.33 -15.30 -23.89
CA LEU A 85 13.89 -14.05 -23.29
C LEU A 85 15.13 -13.19 -22.97
N LYS A 86 15.87 -12.77 -24.01
CA LYS A 86 16.52 -11.45 -23.94
C LYS A 86 15.44 -10.45 -23.53
N PRO A 87 15.72 -9.51 -22.61
CA PRO A 87 14.73 -8.91 -21.72
C PRO A 87 13.62 -8.25 -22.53
N ALA A 88 12.53 -8.98 -22.77
CA ALA A 88 11.23 -8.40 -23.04
C ALA A 88 10.76 -7.57 -21.82
N GLN A 89 11.41 -7.75 -20.66
CA GLN A 89 11.37 -6.85 -19.51
C GLN A 89 11.90 -5.42 -19.79
N ASN A 90 12.64 -5.19 -20.88
CA ASN A 90 12.99 -3.83 -21.36
C ASN A 90 12.09 -3.36 -22.51
N ARG A 91 11.02 -4.10 -22.83
CA ARG A 91 9.89 -3.59 -23.60
C ARG A 91 8.76 -3.14 -22.68
N THR A 92 9.09 -2.57 -21.52
CA THR A 92 8.30 -1.42 -21.07
C THR A 92 8.36 -0.46 -22.25
N SER A 93 7.24 -0.20 -22.94
CA SER A 93 7.26 0.74 -24.06
C SER A 93 7.96 2.02 -23.56
N PRO A 94 8.74 2.72 -24.39
CA PRO A 94 9.34 3.98 -23.98
C PRO A 94 8.29 4.89 -23.32
N GLU A 95 7.06 4.85 -23.83
CA GLU A 95 5.89 5.51 -23.26
C GLU A 95 5.47 5.00 -21.87
N LEU A 96 5.50 3.69 -21.59
CA LEU A 96 5.20 3.14 -20.26
C LEU A 96 6.32 3.42 -19.26
N LEU A 97 7.57 3.44 -19.72
CA LEU A 97 8.72 3.78 -18.87
C LEU A 97 8.72 5.28 -18.56
N ASP A 98 8.49 6.12 -19.57
CA ASP A 98 8.33 7.56 -19.43
C ASP A 98 7.09 7.91 -18.59
N TRP A 99 5.98 7.19 -18.77
CA TRP A 99 4.80 7.27 -17.92
C TRP A 99 5.09 6.83 -16.48
N TYR A 100 5.85 5.75 -16.28
CA TYR A 100 6.25 5.28 -14.95
C TYR A 100 7.25 6.24 -14.29
N GLU A 101 8.20 6.80 -15.02
CA GLU A 101 9.16 7.79 -14.54
C GLU A 101 8.49 9.12 -14.20
N THR A 102 7.46 9.49 -14.96
CA THR A 102 6.56 10.62 -14.66
C THR A 102 5.76 10.36 -13.37
N LEU A 103 5.15 9.18 -13.22
CA LEU A 103 4.39 8.83 -12.02
C LEU A 103 5.26 8.63 -10.78
N SER A 104 6.50 8.16 -10.95
CA SER A 104 7.42 7.89 -9.83
C SER A 104 8.30 9.08 -9.46
N GLY A 105 8.17 10.22 -10.16
CA GLY A 105 8.94 11.43 -9.91
C GLY A 105 10.45 11.27 -10.18
N ARG A 106 10.86 10.25 -10.96
CA ARG A 106 12.27 9.94 -11.26
C ARG A 106 12.77 10.47 -12.60
N GLY A 107 11.87 10.96 -13.45
CA GLY A 107 12.22 11.60 -14.72
C GLY A 107 12.93 12.94 -14.53
N LYS A 108 13.96 13.22 -15.35
CA LYS A 108 14.69 14.50 -15.34
C LYS A 108 13.78 15.63 -15.85
N ALA A 109 13.66 16.67 -15.03
CA ALA A 109 13.17 18.01 -15.37
C ALA A 109 11.71 18.08 -15.87
N PHE A 110 10.79 18.12 -14.90
CA PHE A 110 9.56 18.88 -15.04
C PHE A 110 9.93 20.38 -15.15
N GLU A 111 10.07 20.91 -16.36
CA GLU A 111 10.09 22.35 -16.67
C GLU A 111 9.40 22.52 -18.04
N PRO A 112 8.39 23.41 -18.24
CA PRO A 112 8.12 24.68 -17.56
C PRO A 112 6.70 24.84 -16.95
N THR A 113 5.87 23.77 -16.85
CA THR A 113 4.62 23.84 -16.07
C THR A 113 4.87 23.73 -14.57
N ALA A 114 6.00 23.14 -14.16
CA ALA A 114 6.45 23.11 -12.76
C ALA A 114 6.62 24.52 -12.15
N ARG A 115 6.92 25.53 -12.98
CA ARG A 115 7.03 26.93 -12.53
C ARG A 115 5.67 27.59 -12.32
N ALA A 116 4.61 27.08 -12.97
CA ALA A 116 3.23 27.42 -12.63
C ALA A 116 2.77 26.62 -11.40
N GLU A 117 3.26 25.39 -11.21
CA GLU A 117 2.92 24.48 -10.10
C GLU A 117 3.55 24.90 -8.75
N HIS A 118 4.76 25.47 -8.73
CA HIS A 118 5.31 26.05 -7.49
C HIS A 118 4.53 27.30 -7.02
N ASN A 119 3.76 27.94 -7.91
CA ASN A 119 2.83 29.01 -7.54
C ASN A 119 1.51 28.48 -6.94
N PHE A 120 1.27 27.17 -6.91
CA PHE A 120 0.13 26.56 -6.19
C PHE A 120 0.45 26.20 -4.74
N GLU A 121 1.74 25.96 -4.40
CA GLU A 121 2.15 25.51 -3.06
C GLU A 121 2.12 26.58 -1.98
N PHE A 122 2.14 27.86 -2.37
CA PHE A 122 1.86 28.96 -1.48
C PHE A 122 0.71 29.73 -2.08
N GLY A 123 -0.34 30.02 -1.31
CA GLY A 123 -1.43 30.92 -1.69
C GLY A 123 -0.97 32.37 -1.93
N THR A 124 0.11 32.55 -2.69
CA THR A 124 0.60 33.82 -3.17
C THR A 124 -0.16 34.13 -4.45
N VAL A 125 -1.14 35.00 -4.27
CA VAL A 125 -1.97 35.69 -5.24
C VAL A 125 -1.11 36.44 -6.28
N LEU A 126 -0.44 35.73 -7.19
CA LEU A 126 0.35 36.38 -8.26
C LEU A 126 -0.30 36.30 -9.63
N ASN A 127 -1.31 35.45 -9.82
CA ASN A 127 -2.15 35.53 -11.01
C ASN A 127 -3.58 35.02 -10.72
N PRO A 128 -4.57 35.91 -10.45
CA PRO A 128 -5.97 35.51 -10.25
C PRO A 128 -6.59 34.87 -11.50
N ASP A 129 -5.97 35.02 -12.67
CA ASP A 129 -6.43 34.43 -13.93
C ASP A 129 -5.84 33.03 -14.17
N ALA A 130 -4.97 32.52 -13.27
CA ALA A 130 -4.45 31.17 -13.40
C ALA A 130 -5.56 30.12 -13.17
N PRO A 131 -5.69 29.10 -14.04
CA PRO A 131 -6.74 28.10 -13.92
C PRO A 131 -6.53 27.27 -12.64
N THR A 132 -7.58 27.08 -11.85
CA THR A 132 -7.48 26.27 -10.63
C THR A 132 -7.25 24.80 -10.98
N LEU A 133 -6.72 24.00 -10.04
CA LEU A 133 -6.57 22.56 -10.22
C LEU A 133 -7.90 21.88 -10.59
N ARG A 134 -9.01 22.38 -10.03
CA ARG A 134 -10.37 21.95 -10.39
C ARG A 134 -10.70 22.28 -11.85
N ASP A 135 -10.36 23.47 -12.31
CA ASP A 135 -10.57 23.86 -13.72
C ASP A 135 -9.73 23.02 -14.66
N ILE A 136 -8.48 22.72 -14.29
CA ILE A 136 -7.60 21.85 -15.08
C ILE A 136 -8.18 20.44 -15.20
N ILE A 137 -8.63 19.85 -14.09
CA ILE A 137 -9.21 18.50 -14.09
C ILE A 137 -10.52 18.45 -14.88
N THR A 138 -11.32 19.50 -14.86
CA THR A 138 -12.62 19.53 -15.54
C THR A 138 -12.51 19.87 -17.03
N LYS A 139 -11.82 20.96 -17.36
CA LYS A 139 -11.79 21.56 -18.70
C LYS A 139 -10.43 21.49 -19.38
N GLY A 140 -9.38 21.12 -18.66
CA GLY A 140 -8.02 21.07 -19.19
C GLY A 140 -7.84 20.01 -20.28
N SER A 141 -6.77 20.16 -21.05
CA SER A 141 -6.36 19.15 -22.03
C SER A 141 -6.01 17.84 -21.33
N LEU A 142 -6.03 16.72 -22.08
CA LEU A 142 -5.67 15.41 -21.55
C LEU A 142 -4.28 15.42 -20.86
N ALA A 143 -3.29 16.08 -21.47
CA ALA A 143 -1.98 16.24 -20.87
C ALA A 143 -2.03 17.00 -19.53
N ALA A 144 -2.77 18.12 -19.48
CA ALA A 144 -2.90 18.91 -18.25
C ALA A 144 -3.63 18.14 -17.13
N LYS A 145 -4.67 17.36 -17.47
CA LYS A 145 -5.36 16.49 -16.51
C LYS A 145 -4.42 15.42 -15.94
N ARG A 146 -3.58 14.80 -16.77
CA ARG A 146 -2.58 13.81 -16.34
C ARG A 146 -1.55 14.44 -15.39
N SER A 147 -1.01 15.61 -15.73
CA SER A 147 -0.08 16.34 -14.87
C SER A 147 -0.73 16.72 -13.54
N ALA A 148 -1.97 17.22 -13.57
CA ALA A 148 -2.72 17.55 -12.36
C ALA A 148 -2.92 16.32 -11.44
N ILE A 149 -3.24 15.14 -11.99
CA ILE A 149 -3.36 13.92 -11.18
C ILE A 149 -2.00 13.48 -10.63
N ALA A 150 -0.93 13.57 -11.42
CA ALA A 150 0.42 13.27 -10.93
C ALA A 150 0.81 14.22 -9.78
N TYR A 151 0.54 15.52 -9.91
CA TYR A 151 0.76 16.48 -8.84
C TYR A 151 -0.02 16.10 -7.57
N LEU A 152 -1.30 15.74 -7.71
CA LEU A 152 -2.16 15.27 -6.61
C LEU A 152 -1.61 14.04 -5.88
N THR A 153 -0.85 13.17 -6.56
CA THR A 153 -0.17 12.05 -5.89
C THR A 153 1.01 12.49 -5.04
N SER A 154 1.77 13.48 -5.50
CA SER A 154 2.99 13.92 -4.81
C SER A 154 2.74 14.88 -3.65
N ALA A 155 1.70 15.70 -3.75
CA ALA A 155 1.36 16.75 -2.81
C ALA A 155 -0.11 16.62 -2.35
N TYR A 156 -0.48 15.42 -1.89
CA TYR A 156 -1.86 15.16 -1.52
C TYR A 156 -2.31 16.04 -0.34
N HIS A 157 -3.43 16.75 -0.53
CA HIS A 157 -4.15 17.47 0.52
C HIS A 157 -5.59 16.96 0.60
N ARG A 158 -6.19 16.96 1.80
CA ARG A 158 -7.55 16.46 2.05
C ARG A 158 -8.59 17.10 1.12
N ASP A 159 -8.46 18.39 0.86
CA ASP A 159 -9.40 19.15 0.01
C ASP A 159 -9.40 18.66 -1.44
N TYR A 160 -8.34 17.98 -1.87
CA TYR A 160 -8.24 17.42 -3.20
C TYR A 160 -8.99 16.10 -3.37
N HIS A 161 -9.47 15.48 -2.29
CA HIS A 161 -10.25 14.25 -2.38
C HIS A 161 -11.52 14.43 -3.23
N ALA A 162 -12.19 15.57 -3.12
CA ALA A 162 -13.35 15.90 -3.95
C ALA A 162 -12.98 16.01 -5.44
N ILE A 163 -11.80 16.56 -5.73
CA ILE A 163 -11.27 16.71 -7.10
C ILE A 163 -10.92 15.34 -7.69
N LEU A 164 -10.26 14.47 -6.92
CA LEU A 164 -9.97 13.08 -7.35
C LEU A 164 -11.26 12.28 -7.58
N ARG A 165 -12.27 12.44 -6.73
CA ARG A 165 -13.59 11.83 -6.94
C ARG A 165 -14.25 12.32 -8.23
N GLN A 166 -14.10 13.59 -8.55
CA GLN A 166 -14.61 14.12 -9.82
C GLN A 166 -13.86 13.51 -11.01
N ALA A 167 -12.54 13.34 -10.90
CA ALA A 167 -11.73 12.71 -11.94
C ALA A 167 -12.10 11.23 -12.21
N LEU A 168 -12.71 10.52 -11.24
CA LEU A 168 -13.26 9.18 -11.48
C LEU A 168 -14.43 9.17 -12.48
N ALA A 169 -15.12 10.29 -12.64
CA ALA A 169 -16.22 10.44 -13.60
C ALA A 169 -15.77 11.10 -14.91
N ASP A 170 -14.45 11.29 -15.11
CA ASP A 170 -13.93 11.91 -16.33
C ASP A 170 -14.29 11.06 -17.57
N PRO A 171 -14.68 11.68 -18.70
CA PRO A 171 -14.98 10.94 -19.93
C PRO A 171 -13.79 10.11 -20.43
N GLU A 172 -12.56 10.54 -20.19
CA GLU A 172 -11.36 9.87 -20.65
C GLU A 172 -11.02 8.65 -19.76
N PRO A 173 -10.95 7.42 -20.32
CA PRO A 173 -10.62 6.22 -19.54
C PRO A 173 -9.29 6.30 -18.81
N THR A 174 -8.27 6.90 -19.43
CA THR A 174 -6.94 7.04 -18.83
C THR A 174 -6.98 7.82 -17.52
N ILE A 175 -7.76 8.91 -17.48
CA ILE A 175 -7.89 9.79 -16.31
C ILE A 175 -8.61 9.05 -15.17
N ARG A 176 -9.67 8.30 -15.48
CA ARG A 176 -10.39 7.49 -14.48
C ARG A 176 -9.49 6.45 -13.83
N VAL A 177 -8.71 5.72 -14.62
CA VAL A 177 -7.80 4.68 -14.11
C VAL A 177 -6.72 5.30 -13.22
N GLN A 178 -6.15 6.43 -13.62
CA GLN A 178 -5.16 7.15 -12.81
C GLN A 178 -5.79 7.61 -11.49
N ALA A 179 -6.92 8.31 -11.51
CA ALA A 179 -7.61 8.76 -10.30
C ALA A 179 -7.98 7.60 -9.36
N ALA A 180 -8.42 6.46 -9.91
CA ALA A 180 -8.71 5.26 -9.14
C ALA A 180 -7.44 4.67 -8.49
N ALA A 181 -6.34 4.62 -9.22
CA ALA A 181 -5.06 4.18 -8.67
C ALA A 181 -4.58 5.08 -7.53
N VAL A 182 -4.68 6.41 -7.69
CA VAL A 182 -4.35 7.37 -6.64
C VAL A 182 -5.22 7.15 -5.39
N LEU A 183 -6.54 7.11 -5.56
CA LEU A 183 -7.46 6.92 -4.43
C LEU A 183 -7.25 5.58 -3.72
N THR A 184 -6.92 4.52 -4.48
CA THR A 184 -6.61 3.20 -3.91
C THR A 184 -5.33 3.24 -3.10
N GLY A 185 -4.28 3.89 -3.62
CA GLY A 185 -3.01 4.06 -2.90
C GLY A 185 -3.18 4.82 -1.59
N LEU A 186 -3.85 5.97 -1.64
CA LEU A 186 -4.15 6.79 -0.46
C LEU A 186 -5.04 6.05 0.55
N GLY A 187 -6.00 5.27 0.07
CA GLY A 187 -6.85 4.44 0.93
C GLY A 187 -6.06 3.33 1.65
N GLN A 188 -5.10 2.72 0.96
CA GLN A 188 -4.23 1.71 1.57
C GLN A 188 -3.30 2.33 2.62
N GLU A 189 -2.65 3.46 2.32
CA GLU A 189 -1.81 4.18 3.27
C GLU A 189 -2.60 4.59 4.52
N ALA A 190 -3.82 5.13 4.33
CA ALA A 190 -4.69 5.49 5.44
C ALA A 190 -5.12 4.30 6.30
N ARG A 191 -5.23 3.09 5.72
CA ARG A 191 -5.52 1.85 6.48
C ARG A 191 -4.30 1.36 7.24
N ASP A 192 -3.14 1.33 6.60
CA ASP A 192 -1.89 0.89 7.23
C ASP A 192 -1.57 1.81 8.44
N ASP A 193 -1.74 3.12 8.28
CA ASP A 193 -1.60 4.10 9.36
C ASP A 193 -2.63 3.86 10.48
N LEU A 194 -3.90 3.62 10.12
CA LEU A 194 -4.94 3.32 11.10
C LEU A 194 -4.61 2.04 11.87
N GLU A 195 -4.15 0.98 11.21
CA GLU A 195 -3.78 -0.28 11.87
C GLU A 195 -2.69 -0.07 12.92
N LEU A 196 -1.68 0.75 12.61
CA LEU A 196 -0.63 1.14 13.55
C LEU A 196 -1.15 1.94 14.75
N LEU A 197 -2.17 2.78 14.55
CA LEU A 197 -2.85 3.50 15.64
C LEU A 197 -3.70 2.55 16.47
N LEU A 198 -4.47 1.67 15.84
CA LEU A 198 -5.33 0.69 16.49
C LEU A 198 -4.53 -0.27 17.37
N ALA A 199 -3.33 -0.67 16.94
CA ALA A 199 -2.42 -1.50 17.75
C ALA A 199 -2.01 -0.83 19.08
N LYS A 200 -2.06 0.51 19.17
CA LYS A 200 -1.72 1.26 20.39
C LYS A 200 -2.91 1.46 21.33
N VAL A 201 -4.14 1.29 20.85
CA VAL A 201 -5.37 1.50 21.65
C VAL A 201 -5.44 0.59 22.89
N PRO A 202 -5.09 -0.71 22.83
CA PRO A 202 -5.14 -1.59 23.99
C PRO A 202 -4.22 -1.18 25.15
N ASP A 203 -3.09 -0.53 24.86
CA ASP A 203 -2.09 -0.17 25.86
C ASP A 203 -1.97 1.35 26.08
N ALA A 204 -2.89 2.13 25.51
CA ALA A 204 -2.88 3.59 25.60
C ALA A 204 -3.00 4.07 27.06
N ARG A 205 -2.05 4.92 27.47
CA ARG A 205 -2.10 5.64 28.76
C ARG A 205 -3.01 6.86 28.64
N MET A 206 -3.44 7.40 29.77
CA MET A 206 -4.42 8.50 29.79
C MET A 206 -3.93 9.79 29.14
N GLU A 207 -2.64 10.05 29.24
CA GLU A 207 -1.96 11.15 28.55
C GLU A 207 -2.00 10.99 27.02
N ASP A 208 -2.01 9.75 26.53
CA ASP A 208 -1.91 9.43 25.10
C ASP A 208 -3.30 9.35 24.42
N ILE A 209 -4.40 9.26 25.19
CA ILE A 209 -5.75 9.08 24.64
C ILE A 209 -6.21 10.29 23.80
N THR A 210 -5.91 11.52 24.20
CA THR A 210 -6.27 12.73 23.43
C THR A 210 -5.58 12.74 22.06
N ALA A 211 -4.28 12.45 22.04
CA ALA A 211 -3.50 12.41 20.81
C ALA A 211 -3.98 11.27 19.88
N LEU A 212 -4.24 10.09 20.47
CA LEU A 212 -4.70 8.93 19.72
C LEU A 212 -6.12 9.14 19.17
N SER A 213 -7.03 9.71 19.95
CA SER A 213 -8.39 10.01 19.50
C SER A 213 -8.40 11.08 18.41
N ALA A 214 -7.56 12.11 18.52
CA ALA A 214 -7.40 13.11 17.47
C ALA A 214 -6.84 12.51 16.17
N ALA A 215 -5.87 11.59 16.27
CA ALA A 215 -5.32 10.89 15.12
C ALA A 215 -6.38 10.01 14.44
N ILE A 216 -7.10 9.17 15.19
CA ILE A 216 -8.17 8.31 14.65
C ILE A 216 -9.29 9.17 14.03
N THR A 217 -9.67 10.27 14.68
CA THR A 217 -10.66 11.22 14.16
C THR A 217 -10.21 11.79 12.82
N ARG A 218 -8.92 12.09 12.64
CA ARG A 218 -8.39 12.57 11.36
C ARG A 218 -8.64 11.55 10.24
N HIS A 219 -8.36 10.26 10.47
CA HIS A 219 -8.65 9.21 9.48
C HIS A 219 -10.14 9.05 9.18
N ILE A 220 -11.01 9.13 10.19
CA ILE A 220 -12.48 9.12 10.02
C ILE A 220 -12.91 10.27 9.10
N THR A 221 -12.41 11.47 9.36
CA THR A 221 -12.84 12.69 8.64
C THR A 221 -12.28 12.78 7.21
N ASN A 222 -11.17 12.10 6.90
CA ASN A 222 -10.54 12.14 5.58
C ASN A 222 -11.30 11.35 4.51
N HIS A 223 -12.29 10.52 4.88
CA HIS A 223 -13.10 9.71 3.97
C HIS A 223 -12.31 8.75 3.04
N LEU A 224 -11.05 8.46 3.37
CA LEU A 224 -10.20 7.51 2.66
C LEU A 224 -10.39 6.06 3.13
N LEU A 225 -10.96 5.89 4.33
CA LEU A 225 -11.28 4.58 4.87
C LEU A 225 -12.49 3.97 4.15
N ASP A 226 -12.44 2.66 3.93
CA ASP A 226 -13.59 1.87 3.54
C ASP A 226 -14.54 1.61 4.73
N ALA A 227 -15.63 0.89 4.47
CA ALA A 227 -16.62 0.60 5.50
C ALA A 227 -16.03 -0.16 6.71
N GLU A 228 -15.12 -1.11 6.46
CA GLU A 228 -14.50 -1.87 7.54
C GLU A 228 -13.49 -1.02 8.33
N GLY A 229 -12.60 -0.29 7.65
CA GLY A 229 -11.67 0.63 8.34
C GLY A 229 -12.41 1.69 9.16
N MET A 230 -13.52 2.21 8.64
CA MET A 230 -14.39 3.15 9.37
C MET A 230 -14.99 2.50 10.62
N ARG A 231 -15.50 1.27 10.51
CA ARG A 231 -16.05 0.52 11.64
C ARG A 231 -15.01 0.30 12.73
N GLN A 232 -13.79 -0.10 12.36
CA GLN A 232 -12.69 -0.33 13.30
C GLN A 232 -12.27 0.97 14.01
N ALA A 233 -12.18 2.08 13.27
CA ALA A 233 -11.88 3.39 13.84
C ALA A 233 -12.93 3.82 14.88
N VAL A 234 -14.23 3.64 14.57
CA VAL A 234 -15.32 3.97 15.50
C VAL A 234 -15.29 3.08 16.75
N LEU A 235 -15.06 1.77 16.60
CA LEU A 235 -14.94 0.85 17.74
C LEU A 235 -13.75 1.22 18.64
N ALA A 236 -12.64 1.62 18.05
CA ALA A 236 -11.49 2.09 18.82
C ALA A 236 -11.79 3.37 19.59
N MET A 237 -12.47 4.34 18.97
CA MET A 237 -12.92 5.55 19.64
C MET A 237 -13.87 5.23 20.81
N ALA A 238 -14.77 4.26 20.63
CA ALA A 238 -15.65 3.80 21.71
C ALA A 238 -14.87 3.15 22.86
N ASN A 239 -13.89 2.29 22.56
CA ASN A 239 -13.03 1.66 23.56
C ASN A 239 -12.19 2.70 24.32
N LEU A 240 -11.70 3.74 23.64
CA LEU A 240 -11.00 4.84 24.28
C LEU A 240 -11.94 5.59 25.24
N ALA A 241 -13.17 5.91 24.79
CA ALA A 241 -14.17 6.57 25.63
C ALA A 241 -14.52 5.76 26.90
N ASP A 242 -14.77 4.46 26.76
CA ASP A 242 -15.04 3.59 27.92
C ASP A 242 -13.86 3.61 28.92
N ARG A 243 -12.61 3.69 28.45
CA ARG A 243 -11.44 3.81 29.35
C ARG A 243 -11.38 5.15 30.07
N VAL A 244 -11.74 6.25 29.40
CA VAL A 244 -11.82 7.57 30.04
C VAL A 244 -12.85 7.55 31.15
N ILE A 245 -14.03 6.98 30.88
CA ILE A 245 -15.11 6.89 31.86
C ILE A 245 -14.69 6.02 33.06
N LEU A 246 -14.02 4.89 32.81
CA LEU A 246 -13.64 3.96 33.88
C LEU A 246 -12.45 4.45 34.73
N ARG A 247 -11.56 5.29 34.19
CA ARG A 247 -10.32 5.73 34.89
C ARG A 247 -10.31 7.20 35.29
N GLY A 248 -11.15 8.03 34.68
CA GLY A 248 -11.17 9.47 34.88
C GLY A 248 -12.08 9.89 36.04
N ASN A 249 -11.64 10.86 36.83
CA ASN A 249 -12.53 11.59 37.75
C ASN A 249 -13.43 12.50 36.87
N GLU A 250 -14.75 12.32 36.93
CA GLU A 250 -15.73 12.75 35.90
C GLU A 250 -15.63 14.22 35.46
N GLY A 251 -15.10 15.10 36.30
CA GLY A 251 -14.93 16.53 35.99
C GLY A 251 -13.71 16.92 35.16
N GLN A 252 -12.63 16.13 35.13
CA GLN A 252 -11.35 16.53 34.49
C GLN A 252 -11.22 16.14 33.01
N HIS A 253 -12.12 15.31 32.48
CA HIS A 253 -11.99 14.75 31.14
C HIS A 253 -13.21 14.97 30.23
N ALA A 254 -14.09 15.92 30.58
CA ALA A 254 -15.27 16.26 29.79
C ALA A 254 -14.92 16.66 28.35
N ASP A 255 -13.87 17.46 28.15
CA ASP A 255 -13.39 17.86 26.81
C ASP A 255 -12.95 16.65 25.97
N MET A 256 -12.35 15.64 26.60
CA MET A 256 -11.91 14.41 25.93
C MET A 256 -13.10 13.57 25.46
N LEU A 257 -14.17 13.49 26.27
CA LEU A 257 -15.41 12.82 25.91
C LEU A 257 -16.15 13.54 24.78
N VAL A 258 -16.17 14.88 24.79
CA VAL A 258 -16.74 15.68 23.69
C VAL A 258 -15.99 15.43 22.39
N GLN A 259 -14.66 15.41 22.43
CA GLN A 259 -13.84 15.14 21.25
C GLN A 259 -14.08 13.74 20.68
N LEU A 260 -14.20 12.73 21.55
CA LEU A 260 -14.52 11.36 21.17
C LEU A 260 -15.92 11.25 20.55
N ALA A 261 -16.91 11.90 21.16
CA ALA A 261 -18.27 11.96 20.64
C ALA A 261 -18.32 12.68 19.27
N TRP A 262 -17.52 13.72 19.07
CA TRP A 262 -17.43 14.43 17.80
C TRP A 262 -16.81 13.57 16.69
N GLY A 263 -15.76 12.80 17.01
CA GLY A 263 -15.18 11.82 16.07
C GLY A 263 -16.19 10.75 15.66
N CYS A 264 -16.96 10.21 16.61
CA CYS A 264 -18.05 9.28 16.30
C CYS A 264 -19.19 9.95 15.51
N HIS A 265 -19.50 11.21 15.79
CA HIS A 265 -20.50 11.98 15.02
C HIS A 265 -20.04 12.26 13.59
N ALA A 266 -18.76 12.53 13.36
CA ALA A 266 -18.22 12.71 12.00
C ALA A 266 -18.37 11.42 11.15
N ALA A 267 -18.35 10.24 11.79
CA ALA A 267 -18.62 8.95 11.14
C ALA A 267 -20.12 8.71 10.83
N LYS A 268 -21.03 9.52 11.38
CA LYS A 268 -22.51 9.36 11.34
C LYS A 268 -23.13 9.44 9.94
N SER A 269 -22.34 9.72 8.90
CA SER A 269 -22.81 9.69 7.52
C SER A 269 -23.19 8.27 7.02
N ARG A 270 -22.91 7.18 7.75
CA ARG A 270 -23.25 5.81 7.29
C ARG A 270 -23.85 4.82 8.32
N ASP A 271 -23.66 4.96 9.64
CA ASP A 271 -24.24 4.01 10.62
C ASP A 271 -24.76 4.69 11.89
N THR A 272 -26.07 4.62 12.12
CA THR A 272 -26.78 5.34 13.21
C THR A 272 -26.87 4.57 14.53
N MET A 273 -26.63 3.25 14.52
CA MET A 273 -26.97 2.37 15.64
C MET A 273 -25.95 2.44 16.80
N ILE A 274 -24.65 2.50 16.50
CA ILE A 274 -23.57 2.52 17.51
C ILE A 274 -23.54 3.86 18.27
N LEU A 275 -23.77 4.97 17.57
CA LEU A 275 -23.81 6.30 18.17
C LEU A 275 -24.96 6.45 19.16
N ARG A 276 -26.11 5.84 18.87
CA ARG A 276 -27.28 5.86 19.76
C ARG A 276 -26.96 5.16 21.08
N ALA A 277 -26.32 3.99 21.01
CA ALA A 277 -25.89 3.27 22.21
C ALA A 277 -24.86 4.06 23.05
N MET A 278 -23.93 4.80 22.42
CA MET A 278 -22.98 5.66 23.15
C MET A 278 -23.64 6.91 23.74
N LEU A 279 -24.54 7.55 23.00
CA LEU A 279 -25.30 8.72 23.50
C LEU A 279 -26.22 8.33 24.65
N ASP A 280 -26.90 7.19 24.56
CA ASP A 280 -27.75 6.68 25.63
C ASP A 280 -26.93 6.38 26.89
N LYS A 281 -25.71 5.84 26.75
CA LYS A 281 -24.77 5.67 27.88
C LYS A 281 -24.33 7.02 28.48
N LEU A 282 -23.95 8.00 27.65
CA LEU A 282 -23.53 9.32 28.11
C LEU A 282 -24.66 10.05 28.86
N VAL A 283 -25.89 10.01 28.33
CA VAL A 283 -27.08 10.60 28.95
C VAL A 283 -27.49 9.89 30.24
N ALA A 284 -27.24 8.59 30.35
CA ALA A 284 -27.52 7.82 31.57
C ALA A 284 -26.52 8.04 32.70
N THR A 285 -25.37 8.68 32.43
CA THR A 285 -24.38 9.02 33.47
C THR A 285 -24.87 10.25 34.24
N PRO A 286 -25.14 10.17 35.56
CA PRO A 286 -25.65 11.30 36.33
C PRO A 286 -24.62 12.43 36.33
N LEU A 287 -25.03 13.62 35.87
CA LEU A 287 -24.17 14.81 35.93
C LEU A 287 -23.76 15.09 37.38
N PRO A 288 -22.48 15.39 37.67
CA PRO A 288 -22.06 15.72 39.01
C PRO A 288 -22.83 16.93 39.51
N GLN A 289 -23.48 16.81 40.67
CA GLN A 289 -24.07 17.96 41.34
C GLN A 289 -22.93 18.91 41.73
N VAL A 290 -22.82 20.02 41.00
CA VAL A 290 -21.91 21.11 41.36
C VAL A 290 -22.41 21.70 42.67
N SER A 291 -21.83 21.26 43.79
CA SER A 291 -22.00 21.91 45.08
C SER A 291 -21.44 23.33 44.96
N ARG A 292 -22.34 24.32 44.96
CA ARG A 292 -21.98 25.74 45.01
C ARG A 292 -21.31 26.11 46.32
#